data_AF-A0A822G6R7-F1
#
_entry.id   AF-A0A822G6R7-F1
#
_cell.length_a   1.000
_cell.length_b   1.000
_cell.length_c   1.000
_cell.angle_alpha   90.00
_cell.angle_beta   90.00
_cell.angle_gamma   90.00
#
_symmetry.space_group_name_H-M   'P 1'
#
loop_
_entity.id
_entity.type
_entity.pdbx_description
1 polymer ?
#
loop_
_entity_poly.entity_id
_entity_poly.type
_entity_poly.pdbx_seq_one_letter_code
_entity_poly.pdbx_strand_id
1 'polypeptide(L)'
;ESLNNVDGFLGAMEPEIESISGLERDTETFMKIMRLFNSVSGKQQEVEIRFELMRRTLSLLKMYSSSNEDEITLHDKYQTIINRWQNLKTKVMQAKQRLGPTLKEESKLIIEDLKSFQFKIDQLIIDLNQSNLFQHQLTFIQAQFILNEFLTRQKQLDKQALDY
;
A
#
# COMPACT_ATOMS: atom_id res chain seq x y z
N GLU A 1 -5.26 28.98 -5.27
CA GLU A 1 -4.41 28.23 -4.32
C GLU A 1 -2.94 28.49 -4.63
N SER A 2 -2.11 28.90 -3.65
CA SER A 2 -0.76 29.44 -3.89
C SER A 2 0.37 28.40 -3.75
N LEU A 3 1.62 28.78 -4.05
CA LEU A 3 2.83 28.01 -3.73
C LEU A 3 2.88 27.52 -2.29
N ASN A 4 2.29 28.26 -1.37
CA ASN A 4 2.24 27.90 0.04
C ASN A 4 1.48 26.58 0.25
N ASN A 5 0.53 26.23 -0.63
CA ASN A 5 -0.11 24.90 -0.60
C ASN A 5 0.84 23.80 -1.06
N VAL A 6 1.68 24.04 -2.08
CA VAL A 6 2.67 23.05 -2.53
C VAL A 6 3.75 22.88 -1.48
N ASP A 7 4.21 23.98 -0.89
CA ASP A 7 5.21 23.97 0.17
C ASP A 7 4.70 23.29 1.46
N GLY A 8 3.46 23.57 1.86
CA GLY A 8 2.81 22.88 2.97
C GLY A 8 2.59 21.39 2.70
N PHE A 9 2.21 21.02 1.48
CA PHE A 9 2.11 19.63 1.06
C PHE A 9 3.46 18.91 1.13
N LEU A 10 4.53 19.53 0.61
CA LEU A 10 5.89 19.00 0.68
C LEU A 10 6.32 18.81 2.14
N GLY A 11 6.11 19.81 3.00
CA GLY A 11 6.48 19.74 4.42
C GLY A 11 5.75 18.62 5.19
N ALA A 12 4.54 18.26 4.79
CA ALA A 12 3.81 17.14 5.38
C ALA A 12 4.28 15.77 4.85
N MET A 13 4.61 15.68 3.56
CA MET A 13 4.91 14.41 2.89
C MET A 13 6.37 13.97 3.01
N GLU A 14 7.31 14.93 3.05
CA GLU A 14 8.75 14.65 3.20
C GLU A 14 9.09 13.78 4.43
N PRO A 15 8.67 14.11 5.67
CA PRO A 15 9.01 13.30 6.84
C PRO A 15 8.37 11.91 6.79
N GLU A 16 7.14 11.79 6.29
CA GLU A 16 6.44 10.51 6.17
C GLU A 16 7.16 9.60 5.15
N ILE A 17 7.57 10.12 3.99
CA ILE A 17 8.34 9.35 3.00
C ILE A 17 9.74 8.99 3.50
N GLU A 18 10.40 9.87 4.26
CA GLU A 18 11.72 9.61 4.85
C GLU A 18 11.68 8.54 5.94
N SER A 19 10.54 8.41 6.64
CA SER A 19 10.34 7.40 7.66
C SER A 19 10.24 5.96 7.11
N ILE A 20 10.06 5.79 5.79
CA ILE A 20 9.96 4.49 5.15
C ILE A 20 11.32 3.79 5.12
N SER A 21 11.48 2.79 5.97
CA SER A 21 12.69 2.01 6.15
C SER A 21 12.84 0.89 5.12
N GLY A 22 11.72 0.34 4.62
CA GLY A 22 11.67 -0.87 3.81
C GLY A 22 11.65 -2.16 4.64
N LEU A 23 11.67 -2.06 5.97
CA LEU A 23 11.58 -3.18 6.92
C LEU A 23 10.15 -3.41 7.42
N GLU A 24 9.19 -2.64 6.92
CA GLU A 24 7.78 -2.74 7.29
C GLU A 24 7.23 -4.11 6.85
N ARG A 25 6.52 -4.78 7.77
CA ARG A 25 5.97 -6.13 7.56
C ARG A 25 4.48 -6.23 7.84
N ASP A 26 3.88 -5.21 8.45
CA ASP A 26 2.46 -5.21 8.77
C ASP A 26 1.62 -4.55 7.68
N THR A 27 0.46 -5.15 7.41
CA THR A 27 -0.49 -4.73 6.37
C THR A 27 -1.00 -3.30 6.59
N GLU A 28 -1.17 -2.87 7.83
CA GLU A 28 -1.65 -1.53 8.16
C GLU A 28 -0.64 -0.45 7.72
N THR A 29 0.64 -0.65 8.02
CA THR A 29 1.73 0.23 7.60
C THR A 29 1.88 0.23 6.08
N PHE A 30 1.77 -0.93 5.41
CA PHE A 30 1.75 -0.98 3.94
C PHE A 30 0.60 -0.16 3.34
N MET A 31 -0.61 -0.27 3.91
CA MET A 31 -1.78 0.49 3.46
C MET A 31 -1.62 1.99 3.71
N LYS A 32 -0.98 2.40 4.81
CA LYS A 32 -0.61 3.80 5.06
C LYS A 32 0.38 4.30 4.00
N ILE A 33 1.43 3.52 3.71
CA ILE A 33 2.45 3.87 2.70
C ILE A 33 1.85 3.96 1.29
N MET A 34 0.96 3.04 0.91
CA MET A 34 0.28 3.11 -0.39
C MET A 34 -0.60 4.36 -0.52
N ARG A 35 -1.29 4.75 0.55
CA ARG A 35 -2.05 6.02 0.58
C ARG A 35 -1.14 7.24 0.40
N LEU A 36 0.04 7.23 1.01
CA LEU A 36 1.06 8.28 0.81
C LEU A 36 1.53 8.33 -0.64
N PHE A 37 1.87 7.20 -1.24
CA PHE A 37 2.28 7.13 -2.65
C PHE A 37 1.18 7.64 -3.60
N ASN A 38 -0.07 7.24 -3.38
CA ASN A 38 -1.20 7.69 -4.18
C ASN A 38 -1.44 9.20 -4.02
N SER A 39 -1.23 9.75 -2.82
CA SER A 39 -1.36 11.19 -2.56
C SER A 39 -0.32 12.00 -3.33
N VAL A 40 0.95 11.55 -3.33
CA VAL A 40 2.01 12.20 -4.12
C VAL A 40 1.75 12.06 -5.62
N SER A 41 1.38 10.87 -6.10
CA SER A 41 1.07 10.65 -7.52
C SER A 41 -0.14 11.46 -7.99
N GLY A 42 -1.19 11.57 -7.18
CA GLY A 42 -2.38 12.37 -7.48
C GLY A 42 -2.09 13.87 -7.61
N LYS A 43 -1.07 14.37 -6.90
CA LYS A 43 -0.63 15.77 -6.98
C LYS A 43 0.38 16.06 -8.08
N GLN A 44 0.95 15.04 -8.73
CA GLN A 44 2.05 15.21 -9.66
C GLN A 44 1.71 16.12 -10.85
N GLN A 45 0.61 15.82 -11.56
CA GLN A 45 0.23 16.59 -12.75
C GLN A 45 -0.08 18.05 -12.39
N GLU A 46 -0.78 18.27 -11.28
CA GLU A 46 -1.14 19.59 -10.79
C GLU A 46 0.10 20.43 -10.47
N VAL A 47 1.06 19.86 -9.72
CA VAL A 47 2.31 20.52 -9.34
C VAL A 47 3.19 20.81 -10.55
N GLU A 48 3.29 19.89 -11.50
CA GLU A 48 4.08 20.06 -12.72
C GLU A 48 3.53 21.17 -13.62
N ILE A 49 2.21 21.28 -13.80
CA ILE A 49 1.58 22.38 -14.53
C ILE A 49 1.88 23.72 -13.86
N ARG A 50 1.76 23.80 -12.53
CA ARG A 50 2.05 25.03 -11.78
C ARG A 50 3.51 25.44 -11.94
N PHE A 51 4.43 24.47 -11.93
CA PHE A 51 5.84 24.75 -12.12
C PHE A 51 6.15 25.28 -13.53
N GLU A 52 5.50 24.73 -14.54
CA GLU A 52 5.67 25.23 -15.91
C GLU A 52 5.16 26.68 -16.06
N LEU A 53 3.99 26.99 -15.48
CA LEU A 53 3.44 28.35 -15.48
C LEU A 53 4.39 29.34 -14.78
N MET A 54 4.91 28.98 -13.61
CA MET A 54 5.83 29.85 -12.86
C MET A 54 7.16 30.06 -13.57
N ARG A 55 7.71 29.05 -14.25
CA ARG A 55 8.92 29.22 -15.07
C ARG A 55 8.70 30.27 -16.16
N ARG A 56 7.56 30.22 -16.83
CA ARG A 56 7.18 31.19 -17.87
C ARG A 56 7.04 32.59 -17.28
N THR A 57 6.36 32.74 -16.14
CA THR A 57 6.17 34.04 -15.47
C THR A 57 7.50 34.63 -15.01
N LEU A 58 8.39 33.85 -14.41
CA LEU A 58 9.72 34.30 -13.99
C LEU A 58 10.59 34.70 -15.20
N SER A 59 10.52 33.93 -16.29
CA SER A 59 11.21 34.27 -17.53
C SER A 59 10.74 35.59 -18.11
N LEU A 60 9.44 35.87 -18.08
CA LEU A 60 8.87 37.14 -18.55
C LEU A 60 9.28 38.29 -17.63
N LEU A 61 9.17 38.12 -16.32
CA LEU A 61 9.61 39.13 -15.34
C LEU A 61 11.07 39.53 -15.61
N LYS A 62 11.98 38.57 -15.71
CA LYS A 62 13.40 38.79 -16.01
C LYS A 62 13.66 39.56 -17.31
N MET A 63 12.76 39.51 -18.29
CA MET A 63 12.88 40.27 -19.54
C MET A 63 12.42 41.73 -19.41
N TYR A 64 11.54 42.04 -18.45
CA TYR A 64 10.94 43.36 -18.27
C TYR A 64 11.48 44.15 -17.07
N SER A 65 12.06 43.48 -16.07
CA SER A 65 12.64 44.09 -14.87
C SER A 65 14.17 44.16 -14.93
N SER A 66 14.72 45.33 -14.68
CA SER A 66 16.15 45.48 -14.36
C SER A 66 16.34 45.15 -12.88
N SER A 67 16.81 43.93 -12.59
CA SER A 67 17.40 43.45 -11.34
C SER A 67 16.95 44.16 -10.04
N ASN A 68 15.76 43.81 -9.53
CA ASN A 68 15.37 44.12 -8.15
C ASN A 68 15.71 42.94 -7.23
N GLU A 69 16.23 43.21 -6.03
CA GLU A 69 16.61 42.18 -5.02
C GLU A 69 15.44 41.25 -4.63
N ASP A 70 14.20 41.76 -4.69
CA ASP A 70 12.98 40.99 -4.42
C ASP A 70 12.71 39.87 -5.45
N GLU A 71 13.16 40.01 -6.70
CA GLU A 71 12.98 38.97 -7.73
C GLU A 71 13.95 37.81 -7.56
N ILE A 72 15.17 38.08 -7.06
CA ILE A 72 16.18 37.06 -6.78
C ILE A 72 15.66 36.15 -5.66
N THR A 73 15.10 36.73 -4.59
CA THR A 73 14.55 35.95 -3.46
C THR A 73 13.32 35.11 -3.87
N LEU A 74 12.49 35.60 -4.79
CA LEU A 74 11.34 34.84 -5.31
C LEU A 74 11.78 33.68 -6.21
N HIS A 75 12.76 33.92 -7.09
CA HIS A 75 13.34 32.89 -7.94
C HIS A 75 13.99 31.77 -7.10
N ASP A 76 14.76 32.14 -6.07
CA ASP A 76 15.45 31.17 -5.22
C ASP A 76 14.45 30.32 -4.42
N LYS A 77 13.44 30.93 -3.79
CA LYS A 77 12.36 30.20 -3.11
C LYS A 77 11.66 29.21 -4.05
N TYR A 78 11.40 29.64 -5.28
CA TYR A 78 10.75 28.81 -6.28
C TYR A 78 11.62 27.62 -6.71
N GLN A 79 12.90 27.87 -6.97
CA GLN A 79 13.86 26.83 -7.32
C GLN A 79 14.01 25.81 -6.18
N THR A 80 14.01 26.25 -4.92
CA THR A 80 14.03 25.38 -3.74
C THR A 80 12.82 24.44 -3.72
N ILE A 81 11.60 24.95 -3.96
CA ILE A 81 10.37 24.14 -3.97
C ILE A 81 10.41 23.10 -5.10
N ILE A 82 10.88 23.47 -6.29
CA ILE A 82 11.07 22.51 -7.40
C ILE A 82 12.06 21.41 -6.99
N ASN A 83 13.20 21.79 -6.42
CA ASN A 83 14.24 20.85 -6.01
C ASN A 83 13.71 19.88 -4.94
N ARG A 84 12.98 20.38 -3.95
CA ARG A 84 12.29 19.57 -2.92
C ARG A 84 11.30 18.59 -3.54
N TRP A 85 10.51 19.02 -4.52
CA TRP A 85 9.62 18.12 -5.26
C TRP A 85 10.36 17.01 -6.01
N GLN A 86 11.46 17.33 -6.71
CA GLN A 86 12.26 16.30 -7.40
C GLN A 86 12.90 15.32 -6.42
N ASN A 87 13.38 15.83 -5.28
CA ASN A 87 13.92 15.00 -4.20
C ASN A 87 12.85 14.08 -3.62
N LEU A 88 11.64 14.60 -3.37
CA LEU A 88 10.50 13.80 -2.91
C LEU A 88 10.15 12.69 -3.91
N LYS A 89 10.06 13.00 -5.21
CA LYS A 89 9.82 11.98 -6.25
C LYS A 89 10.88 10.88 -6.25
N THR A 90 12.16 11.27 -6.13
CA THR A 90 13.28 10.33 -6.06
C THR A 90 13.16 9.43 -4.83
N LYS A 91 12.86 10.01 -3.65
CA LYS A 91 12.67 9.26 -2.41
C LYS A 91 11.47 8.31 -2.48
N VAL A 92 10.34 8.76 -3.05
CA VAL A 92 9.16 7.92 -3.30
C VAL A 92 9.52 6.74 -4.22
N MET A 93 10.27 6.98 -5.29
CA MET A 93 10.72 5.91 -6.19
C MET A 93 11.61 4.90 -5.47
N GLN A 94 12.56 5.36 -4.65
CA GLN A 94 13.42 4.49 -3.85
C GLN A 94 12.61 3.67 -2.83
N ALA A 95 11.66 4.30 -2.15
CA ALA A 95 10.76 3.63 -1.21
C ALA A 95 9.93 2.54 -1.92
N LYS A 96 9.38 2.83 -3.10
CA LYS A 96 8.68 1.83 -3.94
C LYS A 96 9.58 0.67 -4.34
N GLN A 97 10.83 0.93 -4.69
CA GLN A 97 11.80 -0.12 -5.03
C GLN A 97 12.14 -1.01 -3.82
N ARG A 98 12.26 -0.43 -2.62
CA ARG A 98 12.53 -1.20 -1.38
C ARG A 98 11.34 -2.07 -0.97
N LEU A 99 10.12 -1.53 -1.05
CA LEU A 99 8.91 -2.23 -0.62
C LEU A 99 8.38 -3.24 -1.65
N GLY A 100 8.71 -3.06 -2.93
CA GLY A 100 8.22 -3.91 -4.01
C GLY A 100 8.52 -5.41 -3.81
N PRO A 101 9.76 -5.81 -3.50
CA PRO A 101 10.11 -7.20 -3.19
C PRO A 101 9.34 -7.74 -1.97
N THR A 102 9.33 -7.01 -0.86
CA THR A 102 8.65 -7.41 0.38
C THR A 102 7.15 -7.61 0.16
N LEU A 103 6.50 -6.69 -0.56
CA LEU A 103 5.07 -6.81 -0.90
C LEU A 103 4.79 -8.04 -1.78
N LYS A 104 5.67 -8.34 -2.74
CA LYS A 104 5.52 -9.54 -3.59
C LYS A 104 5.73 -10.81 -2.80
N GLU A 105 6.67 -10.81 -1.86
CA GLU A 105 6.96 -11.96 -1.00
C GLU A 105 5.80 -12.22 -0.04
N GLU A 106 5.33 -11.22 0.70
CA GLU A 106 4.16 -11.31 1.58
C GLU A 106 2.90 -11.72 0.80
N SER A 107 2.66 -11.12 -0.37
CA SER A 107 1.55 -11.51 -1.24
C SER A 107 1.65 -12.97 -1.69
N LYS A 108 2.86 -13.46 -1.98
CA LYS A 108 3.08 -14.85 -2.36
C LYS A 108 2.81 -15.79 -1.19
N LEU A 109 3.27 -15.45 0.02
CA LEU A 109 3.00 -16.21 1.24
C LEU A 109 1.51 -16.31 1.51
N ILE A 110 0.78 -15.19 1.45
CA ILE A 110 -0.68 -15.18 1.63
C ILE A 110 -1.37 -16.07 0.58
N ILE A 111 -0.95 -16.01 -0.69
CA ILE A 111 -1.53 -16.87 -1.74
C ILE A 111 -1.23 -18.35 -1.47
N GLU A 112 -0.03 -18.69 -1.02
CA GLU A 112 0.34 -20.07 -0.66
C GLU A 112 -0.45 -20.57 0.54
N ASP A 113 -0.64 -19.73 1.56
CA ASP A 113 -1.43 -20.02 2.75
C ASP A 113 -2.91 -20.22 2.41
N LEU A 114 -3.49 -19.36 1.57
CA LEU A 114 -4.87 -19.52 1.08
C LEU A 114 -5.05 -20.81 0.27
N LYS A 115 -4.06 -21.19 -0.54
CA LYS A 115 -4.08 -22.49 -1.26
C LYS A 115 -4.03 -23.67 -0.30
N SER A 116 -3.17 -23.61 0.72
CA SER A 116 -3.08 -24.64 1.76
C SER A 116 -4.39 -24.75 2.54
N PHE A 117 -5.03 -23.62 2.85
CA PHE A 117 -6.33 -23.57 3.49
C PHE A 117 -7.43 -24.18 2.60
N GLN A 118 -7.48 -23.83 1.30
CA GLN A 118 -8.39 -24.42 0.34
C GLN A 118 -8.23 -25.94 0.27
N PHE A 119 -6.98 -26.42 0.21
CA PHE A 119 -6.71 -27.86 0.20
C PHE A 119 -7.26 -28.57 1.44
N LYS A 120 -7.17 -27.96 2.63
CA LYS A 120 -7.75 -28.54 3.86
C LYS A 120 -9.27 -28.61 3.79
N ILE A 121 -9.94 -27.60 3.21
CA ILE A 121 -11.39 -27.63 2.99
C ILE A 121 -11.77 -28.74 2.02
N ASP A 122 -11.07 -28.83 0.88
CA ASP A 122 -11.33 -29.85 -0.12
C ASP A 122 -11.15 -31.27 0.45
N GLN A 123 -10.12 -31.48 1.26
CA GLN A 123 -9.92 -32.74 2.00
C GLN A 123 -11.07 -33.02 2.96
N LEU A 124 -11.53 -32.02 3.73
CA LEU A 124 -12.67 -32.21 4.64
C LEU A 124 -13.95 -32.62 3.89
N ILE A 125 -14.19 -32.03 2.71
CA ILE A 125 -15.33 -32.36 1.85
C ILE A 125 -15.20 -33.79 1.31
N ILE A 126 -14.00 -34.18 0.85
CA ILE A 126 -13.71 -35.53 0.37
C ILE A 126 -13.93 -36.54 1.50
N ASP A 127 -13.33 -36.30 2.67
CA ASP A 127 -13.46 -37.15 3.86
C ASP A 127 -14.95 -37.32 4.24
N LEU A 128 -15.73 -36.24 4.21
CA LEU A 128 -17.16 -36.28 4.53
C LEU A 128 -17.94 -37.14 3.53
N ASN A 129 -17.69 -36.94 2.23
CA ASN A 129 -18.36 -37.69 1.16
C ASN A 129 -17.97 -39.17 1.14
N GLN A 130 -16.73 -39.50 1.51
CA GLN A 130 -16.24 -40.88 1.61
C GLN A 130 -16.60 -41.52 2.96
N SER A 131 -17.04 -40.74 3.94
CA SER A 131 -17.40 -41.28 5.25
C SER A 131 -18.60 -42.21 5.17
N ASN A 132 -18.60 -43.20 6.06
CA ASN A 132 -19.70 -44.15 6.19
C ASN A 132 -20.96 -43.51 6.81
N LEU A 133 -21.01 -42.17 6.99
CA LEU A 133 -22.17 -41.43 7.54
C LEU A 133 -23.47 -41.73 6.79
N PHE A 134 -23.37 -41.97 5.49
CA PHE A 134 -24.53 -42.24 4.63
C PHE A 134 -24.80 -43.73 4.40
N GLN A 135 -24.03 -44.62 5.04
CA GLN A 135 -24.24 -46.07 4.91
C GLN A 135 -25.32 -46.58 5.86
N HIS A 136 -26.14 -47.49 5.34
CA HIS A 136 -27.33 -47.98 6.04
C HIS A 136 -27.02 -48.79 7.32
N GLN A 137 -25.78 -49.23 7.51
CA GLN A 137 -25.32 -50.08 8.62
C GLN A 137 -24.67 -49.29 9.78
N LEU A 138 -24.70 -47.96 9.76
CA LEU A 138 -24.04 -47.14 10.77
C LEU A 138 -24.87 -47.08 12.06
N THR A 139 -24.25 -47.35 13.20
CA THR A 139 -24.92 -47.16 14.50
C THR A 139 -24.97 -45.69 14.88
N PHE A 140 -25.98 -45.30 15.68
CA PHE A 140 -26.12 -43.91 16.15
C PHE A 140 -24.87 -43.38 16.87
N ILE A 141 -24.21 -44.23 17.68
CA ILE A 141 -23.00 -43.86 18.43
C ILE A 141 -21.83 -43.57 17.46
N GLN A 142 -21.66 -44.40 16.43
CA GLN A 142 -20.63 -44.19 15.40
C GLN A 142 -20.91 -42.92 14.58
N ALA A 143 -22.18 -42.68 14.22
CA ALA A 143 -22.59 -41.46 13.53
C ALA A 143 -22.26 -40.21 14.36
N GLN A 144 -22.58 -40.23 15.65
CA GLN A 144 -22.33 -39.12 16.55
C GLN A 144 -20.83 -38.86 16.75
N PHE A 145 -20.01 -39.91 16.84
CA PHE A 145 -18.56 -39.77 16.93
C PHE A 145 -17.98 -39.10 15.67
N ILE A 146 -18.35 -39.60 14.48
CA ILE A 146 -17.87 -39.07 13.20
C ILE A 146 -18.32 -37.61 13.02
N LEU A 147 -19.59 -37.30 13.30
CA LEU A 147 -20.11 -35.93 13.22
C LEU A 147 -19.37 -34.98 14.16
N ASN A 148 -19.10 -35.39 15.40
CA ASN A 148 -18.36 -34.57 16.35
C ASN A 148 -16.91 -34.32 15.90
N GLU A 149 -16.28 -35.29 15.25
CA GLU A 149 -14.94 -35.13 14.68
C GLU A 149 -14.93 -34.08 13.56
N PHE A 150 -15.85 -34.21 12.59
CA PHE A 150 -16.01 -33.22 11.51
C PHE A 150 -16.33 -31.83 12.04
N LEU A 151 -17.21 -31.73 13.04
CA LEU A 151 -17.62 -30.46 13.64
C LEU A 151 -16.44 -29.80 14.40
N THR A 152 -15.54 -30.59 14.97
CA THR A 152 -14.31 -30.08 15.59
C THR A 152 -13.34 -29.56 14.54
N ARG A 153 -13.12 -30.31 13.44
CA ARG A 153 -12.27 -29.89 12.33
C ARG A 153 -12.83 -28.64 11.63
N GLN A 154 -14.14 -28.57 11.42
CA GLN A 154 -14.82 -27.40 10.87
C GLN A 154 -14.59 -26.17 11.75
N LYS A 155 -14.79 -26.28 13.07
CA LYS A 155 -14.52 -25.16 14.00
C LYS A 155 -13.07 -24.68 13.97
N GLN A 156 -12.10 -25.56 13.71
CA GLN A 156 -10.70 -25.16 13.56
C GLN A 156 -10.46 -24.41 12.25
N LEU A 157 -11.09 -24.83 11.15
CA LEU A 157 -11.03 -24.13 9.87
C LEU A 157 -11.78 -22.79 9.93
N ASP A 158 -12.91 -22.71 10.61
CA ASP A 158 -13.66 -21.45 10.80
C ASP A 158 -12.83 -20.43 11.60
N LYS A 159 -12.09 -20.88 12.62
CA LYS A 159 -11.14 -20.02 13.33
C LYS A 159 -10.01 -19.55 12.42
N GLN A 160 -9.41 -20.44 11.64
CA GLN A 160 -8.38 -20.08 10.68
C GLN A 160 -8.92 -19.08 9.64
N ALA A 161 -10.17 -19.22 9.20
CA ALA A 161 -10.81 -18.30 8.27
C ALA A 161 -11.09 -16.91 8.88
N LEU A 162 -11.29 -16.82 10.19
CA LEU A 162 -11.45 -15.54 10.90
C LEU A 162 -10.12 -14.81 11.13
N ASP A 163 -9.01 -15.54 11.12
CA ASP A 163 -7.66 -14.99 11.27
C ASP A 163 -7.10 -14.43 9.94
N TYR A 164 -7.72 -14.74 8.79
CA TYR A 164 -7.42 -14.20 7.45
C TYR A 164 -8.38 -13.07 7.05
#